data_AF-A0A553ZTM3-F1
#
_entry.id   AF-A0A553ZTM3-F1
#
_cell.length_a   1.000
_cell.length_b   1.000
_cell.length_c   1.000
_cell.angle_alpha   90.00
_cell.angle_beta   90.00
_cell.angle_gamma   90.00
#
_symmetry.space_group_name_H-M   'P 1'
#
loop_
_entity.id
_entity.type
_entity.pdbx_description
1 polymer ?
#
loop_
_entity_poly.entity_id
_entity_poly.type
_entity_poly.pdbx_seq_one_letter_code
_entity_poly.pdbx_strand_id
1 'polypeptide(L)'
;MKIKLSLLDNAYDFLNSSLHDYHLATNEEYPDDYKRFWKSAIVDLVQSMELMFKEVLRRDHKVLLYERIDNPKKTVSITNALQRLKNILNLDFTDKDEKTIKRAIGIRNDIIHFEVELNTPELLNIYIIIFEFLHSFHFRYLDGELHNFILPNYWEAEALLIEQFKKTDQVLYGGVNLSKYYPIEIAEAQLFSTFTISGIEYERIKHGEELDRQAFYISIHCGDCAVKEGYYHVLGCDLEVCPKCAGQAISCSCDIYDEGDNH
;
A
#
# COMPACT_ATOMS: atom_id res chain seq x y z
N MET A 1 -23.96 18.19 -7.99
CA MET A 1 -22.92 17.64 -7.10
C MET A 1 -21.57 18.25 -7.51
N LYS A 2 -20.71 18.66 -6.57
CA LYS A 2 -19.34 19.16 -6.86
C LYS A 2 -18.34 18.34 -6.06
N ILE A 3 -17.29 17.89 -6.72
CA ILE A 3 -16.18 17.16 -6.10
C ILE A 3 -14.98 18.12 -6.03
N LYS A 4 -14.28 18.16 -4.90
CA LYS A 4 -13.05 18.93 -4.69
C LYS A 4 -11.96 17.96 -4.30
N LEU A 5 -10.89 17.90 -5.09
CA LEU A 5 -9.76 17.00 -4.88
C LEU A 5 -8.49 17.84 -4.70
N SER A 6 -7.65 17.46 -3.73
CA SER A 6 -6.30 17.99 -3.60
C SER A 6 -5.31 17.26 -4.52
N LEU A 7 -4.07 17.74 -4.62
CA LEU A 7 -3.01 16.99 -5.34
C LEU A 7 -2.78 15.64 -4.70
N LEU A 8 -2.86 15.58 -3.36
CA LEU A 8 -2.55 14.39 -2.60
C LEU A 8 -3.69 13.36 -2.68
N ASP A 9 -4.95 13.80 -2.59
CA ASP A 9 -6.11 12.91 -2.81
C ASP A 9 -6.03 12.26 -4.19
N ASN A 10 -5.75 13.06 -5.23
CA ASN A 10 -5.54 12.52 -6.58
C ASN A 10 -4.35 11.55 -6.65
N ALA A 11 -3.28 11.79 -5.90
CA ALA A 11 -2.13 10.88 -5.88
C ALA A 11 -2.52 9.51 -5.32
N TYR A 12 -3.36 9.48 -4.29
CA TYR A 12 -3.88 8.24 -3.71
C TYR A 12 -4.88 7.54 -4.63
N ASP A 13 -5.71 8.28 -5.36
CA ASP A 13 -6.58 7.68 -6.38
C ASP A 13 -5.75 6.96 -7.45
N PHE A 14 -4.68 7.58 -7.97
CA PHE A 14 -3.77 6.93 -8.91
C PHE A 14 -3.00 5.76 -8.29
N LEU A 15 -2.61 5.84 -7.01
CA LEU A 15 -1.97 4.73 -6.31
C LEU A 15 -2.88 3.50 -6.25
N ASN A 16 -4.15 3.70 -5.90
CA ASN A 16 -5.12 2.61 -5.78
C ASN A 16 -5.51 2.04 -7.15
N SER A 17 -5.68 2.87 -8.18
CA SER A 17 -5.85 2.39 -9.57
C SER A 17 -4.64 1.57 -10.03
N SER A 18 -3.43 2.02 -9.68
CA SER A 18 -2.21 1.29 -9.99
C SER A 18 -2.15 -0.08 -9.32
N LEU A 19 -2.52 -0.17 -8.04
CA LEU A 19 -2.58 -1.44 -7.31
C LEU A 19 -3.67 -2.37 -7.84
N HIS A 20 -4.81 -1.82 -8.25
CA HIS A 20 -5.86 -2.57 -8.92
C HIS A 20 -5.34 -3.23 -10.20
N ASP A 21 -4.73 -2.45 -11.09
CA ASP A 21 -4.20 -2.96 -12.35
C ASP A 21 -3.01 -3.90 -12.12
N TYR A 22 -2.20 -3.68 -11.08
CA TYR A 22 -1.16 -4.62 -10.66
C TYR A 22 -1.78 -5.97 -10.27
N HIS A 23 -2.79 -5.98 -9.40
CA HIS A 23 -3.49 -7.20 -8.98
C HIS A 23 -4.05 -7.96 -10.19
N LEU A 24 -4.69 -7.25 -11.13
CA LEU A 24 -5.17 -7.86 -12.38
C LEU A 24 -4.04 -8.38 -13.28
N ALA A 25 -2.88 -7.73 -13.27
CA ALA A 25 -1.72 -8.11 -14.08
C ALA A 25 -0.93 -9.30 -13.53
N THR A 26 -1.16 -9.68 -12.26
CA THR A 26 -0.46 -10.76 -11.57
C THR A 26 -1.34 -11.96 -11.22
N ASN A 27 -2.66 -11.84 -11.35
CA ASN A 27 -3.59 -12.93 -11.09
C ASN A 27 -3.98 -13.63 -12.41
N GLU A 28 -3.56 -14.90 -12.55
CA GLU A 28 -3.77 -15.73 -13.75
C GLU A 28 -5.25 -16.10 -14.00
N GLU A 29 -6.15 -15.86 -13.03
CA GLU A 29 -7.59 -16.10 -13.18
C GLU A 29 -8.30 -15.04 -14.05
N TYR A 30 -7.62 -13.93 -14.37
CA TYR A 30 -8.12 -12.85 -15.22
C TYR A 30 -7.85 -13.13 -16.71
N PRO A 31 -8.64 -12.55 -17.66
CA PRO A 31 -8.76 -13.01 -19.05
C PRO A 31 -7.44 -13.10 -19.83
N ASP A 32 -7.47 -13.82 -20.97
CA ASP A 32 -6.37 -14.22 -21.90
C ASP A 32 -5.23 -13.21 -22.18
N ASP A 33 -5.38 -11.92 -21.84
CA ASP A 33 -4.38 -10.86 -21.98
C ASP A 33 -4.26 -10.00 -20.70
N TYR A 34 -4.17 -10.63 -19.52
CA TYR A 34 -3.96 -9.95 -18.24
C TYR A 34 -2.68 -9.07 -18.22
N LYS A 35 -1.70 -9.40 -19.06
CA LYS A 35 -0.43 -8.64 -19.20
C LYS A 35 -0.64 -7.19 -19.62
N ARG A 36 -1.75 -6.88 -20.30
CA ARG A 36 -2.09 -5.49 -20.68
C ARG A 36 -2.37 -4.58 -19.49
N PHE A 37 -2.60 -5.11 -18.29
CA PHE A 37 -2.84 -4.27 -17.12
C PHE A 37 -1.53 -3.65 -16.59
N TRP A 38 -0.37 -4.23 -16.91
CA TRP A 38 0.95 -3.67 -16.57
C TRP A 38 1.17 -2.25 -17.09
N LYS A 39 0.63 -1.90 -18.27
CA LYS A 39 0.76 -0.52 -18.78
C LYS A 39 0.09 0.49 -17.85
N SER A 40 -1.15 0.23 -17.45
CA SER A 40 -1.92 1.13 -16.59
C SER A 40 -1.33 1.15 -15.19
N ALA A 41 -0.96 -0.03 -14.65
CA ALA A 41 -0.29 -0.14 -13.36
C ALA A 41 0.94 0.77 -13.26
N ILE A 42 1.84 0.73 -14.25
CA ILE A 42 3.06 1.56 -14.27
C ILE A 42 2.74 3.04 -14.50
N VAL A 43 1.85 3.35 -15.44
CA VAL A 43 1.47 4.74 -15.75
C VAL A 43 0.89 5.43 -14.52
N ASP A 44 -0.02 4.75 -13.82
CA ASP A 44 -0.70 5.30 -12.64
C ASP A 44 0.24 5.37 -11.43
N LEU A 45 1.16 4.41 -11.26
CA LEU A 45 2.18 4.49 -10.20
C LEU A 45 3.09 5.71 -10.38
N VAL A 46 3.55 5.95 -11.62
CA VAL A 46 4.40 7.11 -11.94
C VAL A 46 3.61 8.41 -11.82
N GLN A 47 2.31 8.40 -12.17
CA GLN A 47 1.44 9.56 -12.01
C GLN A 47 1.18 9.88 -10.52
N SER A 48 0.98 8.87 -9.69
CA SER A 48 0.89 9.00 -8.23
C SER A 48 2.17 9.62 -7.66
N MET A 49 3.35 9.08 -8.04
CA MET A 49 4.65 9.63 -7.66
C MET A 49 4.83 11.09 -8.07
N GLU A 50 4.42 11.45 -9.29
CA GLU A 50 4.48 12.85 -9.77
C GLU A 50 3.67 13.79 -8.88
N LEU A 51 2.45 13.38 -8.50
CA LEU A 51 1.56 14.19 -7.68
C LEU A 51 2.08 14.29 -6.24
N MET A 52 2.63 13.21 -5.67
CA MET A 52 3.29 13.24 -4.36
C MET A 52 4.48 14.20 -4.35
N PHE A 53 5.33 14.17 -5.39
CA PHE A 53 6.45 15.11 -5.50
C PHE A 53 5.97 16.57 -5.58
N LYS A 54 4.93 16.82 -6.37
CA LYS A 54 4.31 18.14 -6.48
C LYS A 54 3.69 18.60 -5.18
N GLU A 55 3.11 17.69 -4.40
CA GLU A 55 2.55 18.00 -3.09
C GLU A 55 3.64 18.42 -2.11
N VAL A 56 4.77 17.71 -2.06
CA VAL A 56 5.92 18.11 -1.22
C VAL A 56 6.41 19.51 -1.61
N LEU A 57 6.57 19.80 -2.91
CA LEU A 57 6.93 21.14 -3.38
C LEU A 57 5.88 22.20 -3.00
N ARG A 58 4.59 21.86 -3.08
CA ARG A 58 3.50 22.78 -2.73
C ARG A 58 3.49 23.10 -1.24
N ARG A 59 3.79 22.12 -0.38
CA ARG A 59 3.88 22.27 1.09
C ARG A 59 5.03 23.17 1.50
N ASP A 60 6.19 23.02 0.85
CA ASP A 60 7.33 23.91 1.05
C ASP A 60 7.02 25.33 0.57
N HIS A 61 6.73 25.50 -0.72
CA HIS A 61 6.27 26.77 -1.26
C HIS A 61 5.51 26.62 -2.58
N LYS A 62 4.28 27.18 -2.64
CA LYS A 62 3.38 27.08 -3.80
C LYS A 62 4.01 27.46 -5.15
N VAL A 63 4.97 28.38 -5.18
CA VAL A 63 5.64 28.80 -6.43
C VAL A 63 6.46 27.68 -7.06
N LEU A 64 6.97 26.74 -6.24
CA LEU A 64 7.74 25.59 -6.69
C LEU A 64 6.90 24.57 -7.45
N LEU A 65 5.57 24.70 -7.41
CA LEU A 65 4.68 23.89 -8.23
C LEU A 65 4.70 24.28 -9.71
N TYR A 66 5.07 25.54 -10.03
CA TYR A 66 4.91 26.08 -11.39
C TYR A 66 6.23 26.09 -12.17
N GLU A 67 6.16 25.79 -13.47
CA GLU A 67 7.33 25.87 -14.36
C GLU A 67 7.93 27.27 -14.38
N ARG A 68 7.08 28.30 -14.46
CA ARG A 68 7.47 29.72 -14.45
C ARG A 68 6.85 30.40 -13.23
N ILE A 69 7.68 31.02 -12.41
CA ILE A 69 7.25 31.69 -11.17
C ILE A 69 6.50 32.97 -11.51
N ASP A 70 7.02 33.77 -12.44
CA ASP A 70 6.43 35.07 -12.81
C ASP A 70 5.12 34.95 -13.60
N ASN A 71 4.81 33.75 -14.11
CA ASN A 71 3.59 33.49 -14.90
C ASN A 71 3.08 32.06 -14.66
N PRO A 72 2.46 31.80 -13.48
CA PRO A 72 2.16 30.45 -12.99
C PRO A 72 0.94 29.85 -13.70
N LYS A 73 1.15 29.34 -14.93
CA LYS A 73 0.11 28.69 -15.74
C LYS A 73 0.20 27.16 -15.78
N LYS A 74 1.41 26.63 -15.84
CA LYS A 74 1.69 25.19 -15.96
C LYS A 74 2.46 24.71 -14.74
N THR A 75 2.06 23.55 -14.23
CA THR A 75 2.81 22.89 -13.16
C THR A 75 4.06 22.22 -13.74
N VAL A 76 5.10 22.05 -12.93
CA VAL A 76 6.31 21.31 -13.33
C VAL A 76 6.00 19.90 -13.80
N SER A 77 6.83 19.34 -14.67
CA SER A 77 6.86 17.90 -14.96
C SER A 77 7.44 17.10 -13.78
N ILE A 78 7.27 15.77 -13.76
CA ILE A 78 7.89 14.90 -12.75
C ILE A 78 9.43 15.05 -12.71
N THR A 79 10.10 15.17 -13.86
CA THR A 79 11.55 15.36 -13.93
C THR A 79 11.97 16.68 -13.28
N ASN A 80 11.25 17.77 -13.58
CA ASN A 80 11.51 19.07 -12.96
C ASN A 80 11.16 19.06 -11.47
N ALA A 81 10.11 18.35 -11.07
CA ALA A 81 9.76 18.19 -9.67
C ALA A 81 10.88 17.47 -8.90
N LEU A 82 11.37 16.34 -9.41
CA LEU A 82 12.49 15.59 -8.82
C LEU A 82 13.75 16.47 -8.68
N GLN A 83 14.10 17.24 -9.72
CA GLN A 83 15.24 18.16 -9.64
C GLN A 83 15.05 19.26 -8.59
N ARG A 84 13.83 19.78 -8.41
CA ARG A 84 13.54 20.77 -7.36
C ARG A 84 13.58 20.16 -5.97
N LEU A 85 13.03 18.96 -5.78
CA LEU A 85 13.13 18.24 -4.51
C LEU A 85 14.60 18.03 -4.11
N LYS A 86 15.44 17.63 -5.06
CA LYS A 86 16.88 17.43 -4.82
C LYS A 86 17.64 18.73 -4.60
N ASN A 87 17.49 19.70 -5.49
CA ASN A 87 18.41 20.85 -5.53
C ASN A 87 17.93 22.07 -4.74
N ILE A 88 16.63 22.17 -4.45
CA ILE A 88 16.04 23.29 -3.70
C ILE A 88 15.71 22.84 -2.28
N LEU A 89 15.00 21.72 -2.14
CA LEU A 89 14.61 21.19 -0.83
C LEU A 89 15.72 20.33 -0.19
N ASN A 90 16.80 20.04 -0.92
CA ASN A 90 17.93 19.22 -0.45
C ASN A 90 17.49 17.85 0.09
N LEU A 91 16.49 17.23 -0.55
CA LEU A 91 16.06 15.89 -0.16
C LEU A 91 17.10 14.84 -0.59
N ASP A 92 17.40 13.93 0.32
CA ASP A 92 18.37 12.86 0.10
C ASP A 92 17.77 11.75 -0.78
N PHE A 93 18.18 11.76 -2.05
CA PHE A 93 17.96 10.68 -3.00
C PHE A 93 19.28 9.98 -3.29
N THR A 94 19.31 8.65 -3.20
CA THR A 94 20.48 7.89 -3.63
C THR A 94 20.58 7.92 -5.16
N ASP A 95 21.78 7.78 -5.73
CA ASP A 95 21.97 7.68 -7.18
C ASP A 95 21.14 6.53 -7.79
N LYS A 96 20.93 5.45 -7.02
CA LYS A 96 20.10 4.31 -7.40
C LYS A 96 18.62 4.67 -7.47
N ASP A 97 18.13 5.49 -6.54
CA ASP A 97 16.75 5.99 -6.57
C ASP A 97 16.53 6.87 -7.79
N GLU A 98 17.43 7.84 -8.03
CA GLU A 98 17.33 8.76 -9.16
C GLU A 98 17.34 8.01 -10.50
N LYS A 99 18.22 7.00 -10.65
CA LYS A 99 18.28 6.18 -11.86
C LYS A 99 16.99 5.38 -12.07
N THR A 100 16.44 4.78 -11.01
CA THR A 100 15.21 3.99 -11.12
C THR A 100 14.00 4.87 -11.43
N ILE A 101 13.86 6.01 -10.75
CA ILE A 101 12.80 6.98 -11.01
C ILE A 101 12.85 7.47 -12.46
N LYS A 102 14.04 7.84 -12.97
CA LYS A 102 14.21 8.24 -14.37
C LYS A 102 13.85 7.13 -15.35
N ARG A 103 14.20 5.87 -15.06
CA ARG A 103 13.80 4.72 -15.87
C ARG A 103 12.29 4.56 -15.90
N ALA A 104 11.61 4.63 -14.76
CA ALA A 104 10.16 4.53 -14.67
C ALA A 104 9.45 5.66 -15.46
N ILE A 105 9.97 6.89 -15.38
CA ILE A 105 9.49 8.01 -16.19
C ILE A 105 9.66 7.74 -17.69
N GLY A 106 10.82 7.21 -18.10
CA GLY A 106 11.08 6.81 -19.48
C GLY A 106 10.08 5.78 -19.98
N ILE A 107 9.90 4.68 -19.24
CA ILE A 107 8.96 3.61 -19.58
C ILE A 107 7.53 4.12 -19.65
N ARG A 108 7.10 4.97 -18.71
CA ARG A 108 5.78 5.61 -18.76
C ARG A 108 5.62 6.44 -20.05
N ASN A 109 6.65 7.16 -20.50
CA ASN A 109 6.58 7.94 -21.73
C ASN A 109 6.52 7.03 -22.96
N ASP A 110 7.32 5.97 -22.96
CA ASP A 110 7.37 4.93 -23.99
C ASP A 110 5.99 4.28 -24.16
N ILE A 111 5.34 3.87 -23.07
CA ILE A 111 3.99 3.29 -23.04
C ILE A 111 2.93 4.25 -23.60
N ILE A 112 2.99 5.55 -23.27
CA ILE A 112 1.93 6.50 -23.64
C ILE A 112 2.09 7.03 -25.07
N HIS A 113 3.32 7.22 -25.54
CA HIS A 113 3.59 8.03 -26.73
C HIS A 113 4.13 7.23 -27.92
N PHE A 114 4.53 5.98 -27.74
CA PHE A 114 5.20 5.19 -28.76
C PHE A 114 4.60 3.78 -28.88
N GLU A 115 4.87 3.14 -30.01
CA GLU A 115 4.66 1.70 -30.17
C GLU A 115 5.83 0.96 -29.52
N VAL A 116 5.54 0.13 -28.52
CA VAL A 116 6.57 -0.49 -27.68
C VAL A 116 6.22 -1.94 -27.33
N GLU A 117 7.25 -2.77 -27.25
CA GLU A 117 7.16 -4.11 -26.69
C GLU A 117 7.59 -4.08 -25.22
N LEU A 118 6.75 -4.64 -24.35
CA LEU A 118 6.93 -4.58 -22.90
C LEU A 118 7.41 -5.92 -22.35
N ASN A 119 8.48 -5.89 -21.56
CA ASN A 119 8.97 -7.05 -20.82
C ASN A 119 8.35 -7.09 -19.41
N THR A 120 7.42 -8.01 -19.16
CA THR A 120 6.66 -8.06 -17.90
C THR A 120 7.53 -8.29 -16.65
N PRO A 121 8.53 -9.20 -16.63
CA PRO A 121 9.51 -9.28 -15.53
C PRO A 121 10.24 -7.97 -15.25
N GLU A 122 10.58 -7.21 -16.29
CA GLU A 122 11.23 -5.91 -16.12
C GLU A 122 10.28 -4.90 -15.48
N LEU A 123 9.03 -4.84 -15.96
CA LEU A 123 8.00 -3.97 -15.40
C LEU A 123 7.72 -4.28 -13.93
N LEU A 124 7.59 -5.55 -13.56
CA LEU A 124 7.43 -5.98 -12.17
C LEU A 124 8.58 -5.48 -11.29
N ASN A 125 9.83 -5.69 -11.71
CA ASN A 125 10.98 -5.25 -10.93
C ASN A 125 11.03 -3.71 -10.79
N ILE A 126 10.63 -2.96 -11.81
CA ILE A 126 10.56 -1.50 -11.73
C ILE A 126 9.41 -1.06 -10.82
N TYR A 127 8.25 -1.71 -10.92
CA TYR A 127 7.10 -1.48 -10.07
C TYR A 127 7.48 -1.61 -8.59
N ILE A 128 8.09 -2.74 -8.21
CA ILE A 128 8.54 -3.02 -6.84
C ILE A 128 9.49 -1.93 -6.33
N ILE A 129 10.49 -1.54 -7.14
CA ILE A 129 11.48 -0.53 -6.70
C ILE A 129 10.82 0.85 -6.53
N ILE A 130 9.89 1.23 -7.41
CA ILE A 130 9.17 2.51 -7.28
C ILE A 130 8.20 2.46 -6.10
N PHE A 131 7.51 1.34 -5.88
CA PHE A 131 6.59 1.16 -4.76
C PHE A 131 7.34 1.21 -3.42
N GLU A 132 8.46 0.49 -3.28
CA GLU A 132 9.37 0.56 -2.13
C GLU A 132 9.87 1.99 -1.88
N PHE A 133 10.25 2.70 -2.96
CA PHE A 133 10.64 4.10 -2.88
C PHE A 133 9.48 4.98 -2.38
N LEU A 134 8.25 4.79 -2.88
CA LEU A 134 7.09 5.57 -2.47
C LEU A 134 6.70 5.35 -1.02
N HIS A 135 6.78 4.11 -0.50
CA HIS A 135 6.62 3.85 0.93
C HIS A 135 7.59 4.69 1.77
N SER A 136 8.88 4.64 1.41
CA SER A 136 9.92 5.39 2.12
C SER A 136 9.80 6.91 1.93
N PHE A 137 9.41 7.37 0.74
CA PHE A 137 9.24 8.78 0.42
C PHE A 137 8.04 9.38 1.16
N HIS A 138 6.90 8.68 1.12
CA HIS A 138 5.68 9.10 1.78
C HIS A 138 5.88 9.23 3.29
N PHE A 139 6.50 8.22 3.92
CA PHE A 139 6.80 8.26 5.34
C PHE A 139 7.72 9.42 5.75
N ARG A 140 8.73 9.73 4.93
CA ARG A 140 9.72 10.77 5.26
C ARG A 140 9.23 12.20 4.98
N TYR A 141 8.42 12.39 3.95
CA TYR A 141 8.15 13.72 3.40
C TYR A 141 6.66 14.07 3.29
N LEU A 142 5.76 13.12 3.58
CA LEU A 142 4.30 13.28 3.61
C LEU A 142 3.74 12.78 4.96
N ASP A 143 2.43 12.54 5.02
CA ASP A 143 1.72 12.32 6.27
C ASP A 143 1.64 10.83 6.63
N GLY A 144 2.74 10.26 7.10
CA GLY A 144 2.78 8.92 7.70
C GLY A 144 2.96 7.77 6.70
N GLU A 145 2.47 6.58 7.01
CA GLU A 145 2.63 5.39 6.15
C GLU A 145 1.77 5.45 4.91
N LEU A 146 2.30 4.94 3.79
CA LEU A 146 1.55 4.81 2.54
C LEU A 146 0.34 3.88 2.68
N HIS A 147 0.48 2.82 3.48
CA HIS A 147 -0.55 1.85 3.82
C HIS A 147 -1.89 2.49 4.24
N ASN A 148 -1.83 3.59 5.00
CA ASN A 148 -3.04 4.29 5.48
C ASN A 148 -3.90 4.87 4.35
N PHE A 149 -3.37 4.91 3.11
CA PHE A 149 -4.04 5.46 1.93
C PHE A 149 -4.29 4.41 0.85
N ILE A 150 -4.01 3.14 1.14
CA ILE A 150 -4.31 2.00 0.27
C ILE A 150 -5.65 1.41 0.70
N LEU A 151 -6.54 1.19 -0.26
CA LEU A 151 -7.85 0.61 -0.01
C LEU A 151 -7.72 -0.85 0.49
N PRO A 152 -8.56 -1.30 1.43
CA PRO A 152 -8.46 -2.65 2.01
C PRO A 152 -8.42 -3.79 0.99
N ASN A 153 -9.13 -3.64 -0.13
CA ASN A 153 -9.15 -4.61 -1.23
C ASN A 153 -7.77 -4.83 -1.89
N TYR A 154 -6.79 -3.97 -1.62
CA TYR A 154 -5.45 -4.05 -2.19
C TYR A 154 -4.35 -4.28 -1.15
N TRP A 155 -4.70 -4.58 0.11
CA TRP A 155 -3.71 -4.84 1.17
C TRP A 155 -2.90 -6.12 0.93
N GLU A 156 -3.53 -7.16 0.38
CA GLU A 156 -2.82 -8.38 -0.03
C GLU A 156 -1.79 -8.06 -1.13
N ALA A 157 -2.19 -7.30 -2.16
CA ALA A 157 -1.28 -6.88 -3.22
C ALA A 157 -0.12 -6.01 -2.69
N GLU A 158 -0.41 -5.09 -1.77
CA GLU A 158 0.60 -4.30 -1.05
C GLU A 158 1.57 -5.20 -0.27
N ALA A 159 1.06 -6.16 0.50
CA ALA A 159 1.87 -7.07 1.29
C ALA A 159 2.80 -7.94 0.43
N LEU A 160 2.28 -8.52 -0.66
CA LEU A 160 3.07 -9.30 -1.63
C LEU A 160 4.17 -8.46 -2.31
N LEU A 161 3.93 -7.16 -2.51
CA LEU A 161 4.95 -6.23 -2.99
C LEU A 161 6.01 -5.94 -1.92
N ILE A 162 5.57 -5.74 -0.68
CA ILE A 162 6.44 -5.48 0.48
C ILE A 162 7.42 -6.63 0.71
N GLU A 163 6.99 -7.88 0.59
CA GLU A 163 7.87 -9.05 0.72
C GLU A 163 9.07 -9.01 -0.24
N GLN A 164 8.88 -8.38 -1.40
CA GLN A 164 9.87 -8.27 -2.46
C GLN A 164 10.78 -7.04 -2.31
N PHE A 165 10.61 -6.24 -1.25
CA PHE A 165 11.45 -5.09 -0.95
C PHE A 165 12.91 -5.52 -0.72
N LYS A 166 13.82 -4.78 -1.35
CA LYS A 166 15.25 -5.14 -1.45
C LYS A 166 16.14 -4.37 -0.49
N LYS A 167 15.67 -3.24 0.04
CA LYS A 167 16.47 -2.32 0.86
C LYS A 167 16.29 -2.56 2.35
N THR A 168 15.26 -3.28 2.76
CA THR A 168 14.93 -3.51 4.16
C THR A 168 14.35 -4.90 4.37
N ASP A 169 14.55 -5.45 5.57
CA ASP A 169 13.87 -6.66 6.05
C ASP A 169 12.76 -6.33 7.07
N GLN A 170 12.66 -5.05 7.45
CA GLN A 170 11.60 -4.54 8.31
C GLN A 170 10.83 -3.42 7.62
N VAL A 171 9.52 -3.38 7.83
CA VAL A 171 8.65 -2.32 7.32
C VAL A 171 7.80 -1.77 8.45
N LEU A 172 7.49 -0.48 8.37
CA LEU A 172 6.42 0.10 9.17
C LEU A 172 5.11 -0.25 8.46
N TYR A 173 4.25 -1.02 9.12
CA TYR A 173 2.95 -1.44 8.60
C TYR A 173 1.91 -1.36 9.71
N GLY A 174 0.82 -0.63 9.45
CA GLY A 174 -0.22 -0.36 10.43
C GLY A 174 0.27 0.43 11.65
N GLY A 175 1.43 1.09 11.60
CA GLY A 175 2.05 1.80 12.73
C GLY A 175 3.03 0.98 13.56
N VAL A 176 3.31 -0.27 13.18
CA VAL A 176 4.25 -1.17 13.88
C VAL A 176 5.38 -1.58 12.94
N ASN A 177 6.61 -1.64 13.45
CA ASN A 177 7.73 -2.18 12.69
C ASN A 177 7.68 -3.71 12.70
N LEU A 178 7.46 -4.30 11.53
CA LEU A 178 7.27 -5.73 11.33
C LEU A 178 8.30 -6.28 10.35
N SER A 179 8.54 -7.58 10.38
CA SER A 179 9.24 -8.27 9.28
C SER A 179 8.48 -8.02 7.97
N LYS A 180 9.18 -7.81 6.85
CA LYS A 180 8.51 -7.62 5.55
C LYS A 180 7.67 -8.82 5.08
N TYR A 181 7.83 -9.97 5.73
CA TYR A 181 7.07 -11.19 5.45
C TYR A 181 5.80 -11.34 6.29
N TYR A 182 5.54 -10.42 7.22
CA TYR A 182 4.38 -10.50 8.14
C TYR A 182 3.12 -9.72 7.67
N PRO A 183 3.22 -8.61 6.93
CA PRO A 183 2.05 -7.89 6.43
C PRO A 183 1.03 -8.75 5.67
N ILE A 184 1.47 -9.83 5.01
CA ILE A 184 0.58 -10.74 4.29
C ILE A 184 -0.40 -11.44 5.23
N GLU A 185 0.07 -11.91 6.39
CA GLU A 185 -0.78 -12.56 7.39
C GLU A 185 -1.84 -11.59 7.93
N ILE A 186 -1.47 -10.31 8.13
CA ILE A 186 -2.41 -9.28 8.55
C ILE A 186 -3.45 -9.01 7.46
N ALA A 187 -3.01 -8.88 6.20
CA ALA A 187 -3.88 -8.59 5.06
C ALA A 187 -4.87 -9.74 4.79
N GLU A 188 -4.39 -10.98 4.74
CA GLU A 188 -5.21 -12.18 4.53
C GLU A 188 -6.23 -12.35 5.65
N ALA A 189 -5.85 -12.10 6.90
CA ALA A 189 -6.76 -12.19 8.02
C ALA A 189 -7.96 -11.23 7.93
N GLN A 190 -7.86 -10.14 7.15
CA GLN A 190 -8.99 -9.24 6.91
C GLN A 190 -9.98 -9.77 5.87
N LEU A 191 -9.58 -10.73 5.03
CA LEU A 191 -10.45 -11.39 4.07
C LEU A 191 -11.39 -12.39 4.75
N PHE A 192 -10.94 -13.00 5.85
CA PHE A 192 -11.72 -13.95 6.64
C PHE A 192 -12.46 -13.22 7.77
N SER A 193 -13.69 -12.76 7.51
CA SER A 193 -14.49 -12.02 8.51
C SER A 193 -15.29 -12.92 9.46
N THR A 194 -15.35 -14.22 9.18
CA THR A 194 -16.19 -15.19 9.91
C THR A 194 -15.42 -16.44 10.30
N PHE A 195 -15.82 -17.06 11.41
CA PHE A 195 -15.47 -18.42 11.77
C PHE A 195 -16.63 -19.37 11.49
N THR A 196 -16.35 -20.55 10.92
CA THR A 196 -17.35 -21.62 10.82
C THR A 196 -17.24 -22.54 12.02
N ILE A 197 -18.25 -22.54 12.89
CA ILE A 197 -18.24 -23.30 14.13
C ILE A 197 -19.38 -24.30 14.15
N SER A 198 -19.05 -25.60 14.07
CA SER A 198 -20.04 -26.68 13.95
C SER A 198 -21.03 -26.47 12.77
N GLY A 199 -20.54 -25.92 11.65
CA GLY A 199 -21.32 -25.64 10.44
C GLY A 199 -22.18 -24.38 10.50
N ILE A 200 -21.99 -23.52 11.52
CA ILE A 200 -22.67 -22.22 11.64
C ILE A 200 -21.61 -21.12 11.55
N GLU A 201 -21.83 -20.13 10.70
CA GLU A 201 -20.95 -18.95 10.60
C GLU A 201 -21.18 -17.98 11.76
N TYR A 202 -20.08 -17.52 12.34
CA TYR A 202 -20.05 -16.47 13.35
C TYR A 202 -19.12 -15.36 12.88
N GLU A 203 -19.57 -14.12 12.92
CA GLU A 203 -18.70 -12.95 12.72
C GLU A 203 -17.55 -13.01 13.73
N ARG A 204 -16.32 -12.87 13.23
CA ARG A 204 -15.14 -12.72 14.08
C ARG A 204 -15.23 -11.40 14.85
N ILE A 205 -14.51 -11.33 15.95
CA ILE A 205 -14.45 -10.12 16.77
C ILE A 205 -13.15 -9.39 16.47
N LYS A 206 -13.24 -8.11 16.15
CA LYS A 206 -12.09 -7.26 15.86
C LYS A 206 -11.33 -6.91 17.13
N HIS A 207 -10.04 -6.64 16.99
CA HIS A 207 -9.22 -6.11 18.08
C HIS A 207 -9.82 -4.80 18.60
N GLY A 208 -10.11 -4.76 19.90
CA GLY A 208 -10.73 -3.64 20.59
C GLY A 208 -12.26 -3.73 20.72
N GLU A 209 -12.91 -4.67 20.04
CA GLU A 209 -14.35 -4.93 20.16
C GLU A 209 -14.66 -6.12 21.09
N GLU A 210 -13.64 -6.78 21.67
CA GLU A 210 -13.85 -7.92 22.55
C GLU A 210 -14.49 -7.52 23.89
N LEU A 211 -15.58 -8.20 24.24
CA LEU A 211 -16.24 -8.02 25.53
C LEU A 211 -15.34 -8.61 26.64
N ASP A 212 -15.02 -7.77 27.64
CA ASP A 212 -14.53 -8.18 28.96
C ASP A 212 -13.02 -8.56 29.13
N ARG A 213 -12.11 -7.92 28.38
CA ARG A 213 -10.69 -7.84 28.78
C ARG A 213 -10.34 -6.45 29.31
N GLN A 214 -10.60 -6.27 30.61
CA GLN A 214 -10.11 -5.19 31.51
C GLN A 214 -9.68 -3.87 30.84
N ALA A 215 -10.57 -2.89 30.98
CA ALA A 215 -10.51 -1.49 30.56
C ALA A 215 -9.34 -0.66 31.15
N PHE A 216 -8.11 -1.15 31.18
CA PHE A 216 -6.99 -0.39 31.73
C PHE A 216 -5.80 -0.12 30.81
N TYR A 217 -5.61 -0.85 29.70
CA TYR A 217 -4.69 -0.46 28.62
C TYR A 217 -5.10 -1.15 27.30
N ILE A 218 -6.15 -0.69 26.63
CA ILE A 218 -6.36 -1.08 25.22
C ILE A 218 -5.27 -0.39 24.42
N SER A 219 -4.22 -1.14 24.11
CA SER A 219 -3.20 -0.71 23.16
C SER A 219 -3.86 -0.56 21.79
N ILE A 220 -3.46 0.47 21.05
CA ILE A 220 -3.89 0.70 19.65
C ILE A 220 -3.57 -0.53 18.78
N HIS A 221 -2.56 -1.30 19.18
CA HIS A 221 -2.14 -2.53 18.51
C HIS A 221 -2.26 -3.74 19.43
N CYS A 222 -2.68 -4.87 18.87
CA CYS A 222 -2.68 -6.16 19.53
C CYS A 222 -1.25 -6.52 19.98
N GLY A 223 -1.09 -6.97 21.22
CA GLY A 223 0.22 -7.30 21.79
C GLY A 223 0.85 -8.58 21.24
N ASP A 224 0.07 -9.37 20.48
CA ASP A 224 0.50 -10.64 19.88
C ASP A 224 0.68 -10.48 18.36
N CYS A 225 -0.42 -10.29 17.63
CA CYS A 225 -0.39 -10.21 16.16
C CYS A 225 -0.16 -8.80 15.58
N ALA A 226 0.07 -7.78 16.42
CA ALA A 226 0.32 -6.40 16.02
C ALA A 226 -0.80 -5.69 15.22
N VAL A 227 -1.95 -6.32 15.00
CA VAL A 227 -3.06 -5.70 14.27
C VAL A 227 -3.54 -4.44 15.00
N LYS A 228 -3.88 -3.40 14.23
CA LYS A 228 -4.45 -2.16 14.76
C LYS A 228 -5.92 -2.34 15.17
N GLU A 229 -6.37 -1.56 16.14
CA GLU A 229 -7.76 -1.53 16.61
C GLU A 229 -8.75 -1.35 15.45
N GLY A 230 -9.85 -2.11 15.48
CA GLY A 230 -10.89 -2.13 14.45
C GLY A 230 -10.65 -3.11 13.30
N TYR A 231 -9.57 -3.88 13.34
CA TYR A 231 -9.25 -4.95 12.39
C TYR A 231 -9.34 -6.33 13.02
N TYR A 232 -9.52 -7.35 12.19
CA TYR A 232 -9.50 -8.74 12.64
C TYR A 232 -8.08 -9.15 13.01
N HIS A 233 -7.94 -9.95 14.06
CA HIS A 233 -6.66 -10.53 14.44
C HIS A 233 -6.09 -11.41 13.32
N VAL A 234 -4.78 -11.61 13.31
CA VAL A 234 -4.19 -12.68 12.49
C VAL A 234 -4.70 -14.03 12.99
N LEU A 235 -5.02 -14.95 12.07
CA LEU A 235 -5.45 -16.31 12.43
C LEU A 235 -4.36 -16.97 13.30
N GLY A 236 -4.76 -17.56 14.42
CA GLY A 236 -3.80 -18.10 15.39
C GLY A 236 -3.36 -17.13 16.50
N CYS A 237 -3.90 -15.91 16.55
CA CYS A 237 -3.59 -14.94 17.61
C CYS A 237 -4.07 -15.40 19.00
N ASP A 238 -3.18 -15.30 20.00
CA ASP A 238 -3.44 -15.60 21.41
C ASP A 238 -4.50 -14.68 22.04
N LEU A 239 -4.67 -13.49 21.48
CA LEU A 239 -5.61 -12.49 22.00
C LEU A 239 -6.99 -12.54 21.33
N GLU A 240 -7.14 -13.28 20.23
CA GLU A 240 -8.42 -13.39 19.54
C GLU A 240 -9.46 -14.15 20.37
N VAL A 241 -10.69 -13.64 20.41
CA VAL A 241 -11.80 -14.19 21.20
C VAL A 241 -12.77 -14.95 20.31
N CYS A 242 -13.10 -16.17 20.71
CA CYS A 242 -14.10 -17.00 20.05
C CYS A 242 -15.48 -16.32 20.15
N PRO A 243 -16.16 -16.04 19.02
CA PRO A 243 -17.46 -15.37 19.03
C PRO A 243 -18.60 -16.23 19.61
N LYS A 244 -18.43 -17.55 19.72
CA LYS A 244 -19.43 -18.47 20.27
C LYS A 244 -19.36 -18.61 21.80
N CYS A 245 -18.15 -18.74 22.36
CA CYS A 245 -17.97 -19.04 23.79
C CYS A 245 -17.23 -17.96 24.59
N ALA A 246 -16.77 -16.89 23.94
CA ALA A 246 -15.94 -15.82 24.52
C ALA A 246 -14.60 -16.27 25.12
N GLY A 247 -14.18 -17.53 24.89
CA GLY A 247 -12.85 -18.03 25.21
C GLY A 247 -11.80 -17.56 24.20
N GLN A 248 -10.53 -17.94 24.42
CA GLN A 248 -9.47 -17.74 23.44
C GLN A 248 -9.75 -18.59 22.18
N ALA A 249 -9.77 -17.98 20.99
CA ALA A 249 -10.17 -18.65 19.75
C ALA A 249 -9.34 -19.90 19.46
N ILE A 250 -8.01 -19.77 19.53
CA ILE A 250 -7.05 -20.84 19.18
C ILE A 250 -7.09 -22.07 20.09
N SER A 251 -7.67 -21.96 21.29
CA SER A 251 -7.66 -23.03 22.31
C SER A 251 -9.05 -23.38 22.81
N CYS A 252 -10.10 -22.78 22.26
CA CYS A 252 -11.46 -23.08 22.65
C CYS A 252 -11.87 -24.49 22.19
N SER A 253 -12.78 -25.12 22.92
CA SER A 253 -13.35 -26.42 22.53
C SER A 253 -14.48 -26.30 21.50
N CYS A 254 -14.59 -25.15 20.82
CA CYS A 254 -15.50 -25.02 19.70
C CYS A 254 -14.77 -25.55 18.46
N ASP A 255 -15.43 -26.41 17.67
CA ASP A 255 -14.88 -26.90 16.40
C ASP A 255 -14.88 -25.75 15.37
N ILE A 256 -13.88 -24.86 15.47
CA ILE A 256 -13.65 -23.74 14.56
C ILE A 256 -12.95 -24.27 13.31
N TYR A 257 -13.52 -23.95 12.15
CA TYR A 257 -12.89 -24.11 10.85
C TYR A 257 -12.57 -22.71 10.30
N ASP A 258 -11.30 -22.51 10.02
CA ASP A 258 -10.79 -21.31 9.37
C ASP A 258 -10.51 -21.68 7.90
N GLU A 259 -11.01 -20.91 6.94
CA GLU A 259 -10.82 -21.20 5.51
C GLU A 259 -9.34 -21.07 5.05
N GLY A 260 -8.44 -20.64 5.93
CA GLY A 260 -6.99 -20.54 5.69
C GLY A 260 -6.19 -21.84 5.81
N ASP A 261 -6.82 -22.96 6.18
CA ASP A 261 -6.14 -24.25 6.41
C ASP A 261 -6.04 -25.16 5.17
N ASN A 262 -6.31 -24.63 3.96
CA ASN A 262 -6.05 -25.35 2.71
C ASN A 262 -4.67 -24.95 2.15
N HIS A 263 -3.64 -25.70 2.57
CA HIS A 263 -2.27 -25.66 2.02
C HIS A 263 -2.20 -25.73 0.49
#